data_AF-A0A1Z4GPX5-F1
#
_entry.id   AF-A0A1Z4GPX5-F1
#
_cell.length_a   1.000
_cell.length_b   1.000
_cell.length_c   1.000
_cell.angle_alpha   90.00
_cell.angle_beta   90.00
_cell.angle_gamma   90.00
#
_symmetry.space_group_name_H-M   'P 1'
#
loop_
_entity.id
_entity.type
_entity.pdbx_description
1 polymer ?
#
loop_
_entity_poly.entity_id
_entity_poly.type
_entity_poly.pdbx_seq_one_letter_code
_entity_poly.pdbx_strand_id
1 'polypeptide(L)'
;MVSTLDDTKRNAIATKLASIKLVQQLLIENEELFLRESTDSEISDRIRDFLEDDRKNLGIIETVIVQYGIQQEPKKTVQEMVNKVRQLMQGSELSFYEKVSQHELLKHQQVMSGLLVHKAAQKVGADVMAAIGPINPVNFENRAHQEQLKGILEILGVRELTGQDADQGIWARVQDAIAAFSGAVGSAVTQSTDKQDMNIQDVIRLDHNKVNILFTELLQSNNHQKIQEYFGQIYKDLTAHAEAEEEVVYPRVRSFYGEGDTQELYDEQAEMKRLLEQIKAISPSAPEFKDRIKNLMNIVSDHVRQEESTMFAAIRNNLNTQQTEQLATEFKAAKAKIQQKLGGTATGANV
;
A
#
# COMPACT_ATOMS: atom_id res chain seq x y z
N MET A 1 33.00 -23.54 6.69
CA MET A 1 31.87 -23.20 7.57
C MET A 1 30.60 -23.70 6.90
N VAL A 2 29.76 -24.46 7.61
CA VAL A 2 28.46 -24.92 7.09
C VAL A 2 27.51 -23.72 7.15
N SER A 3 26.99 -23.24 6.02
CA SER A 3 25.99 -22.17 6.04
C SER A 3 24.72 -22.65 6.72
N THR A 4 24.13 -21.84 7.59
CA THR A 4 22.85 -22.19 8.20
C THR A 4 21.72 -22.04 7.18
N LEU A 5 20.57 -22.67 7.47
CA LEU A 5 19.37 -22.54 6.63
C LEU A 5 18.83 -21.10 6.64
N ASP A 6 19.13 -20.32 7.68
CA ASP A 6 18.80 -18.88 7.76
C ASP A 6 19.69 -18.05 6.83
N ASP A 7 21.01 -18.30 6.82
CA ASP A 7 21.95 -17.65 5.90
C ASP A 7 21.56 -17.86 4.43
N THR A 8 21.06 -19.06 4.10
CA THR A 8 20.64 -19.39 2.73
C THR A 8 19.42 -18.57 2.30
N LYS A 9 18.41 -18.45 3.19
CA LYS A 9 17.20 -17.65 2.93
C LYS A 9 17.55 -16.16 2.80
N ARG A 10 18.40 -15.67 3.70
CA ARG A 10 18.80 -14.26 3.70
C ARG A 10 19.59 -13.87 2.47
N ASN A 11 20.52 -14.72 2.02
CA ASN A 11 21.26 -14.52 0.77
C ASN A 11 20.33 -14.56 -0.45
N ALA A 12 19.32 -15.44 -0.47
CA ALA A 12 18.35 -15.47 -1.57
C ALA A 12 17.55 -14.16 -1.68
N ILE A 13 17.16 -13.56 -0.55
CA ILE A 13 16.52 -12.24 -0.52
C ILE A 13 17.48 -11.15 -1.03
N ALA A 14 18.75 -11.14 -0.59
CA ALA A 14 19.75 -10.19 -1.07
C ALA A 14 19.95 -10.27 -2.60
N THR A 15 20.08 -11.47 -3.16
CA THR A 15 20.19 -11.66 -4.62
C THR A 15 18.95 -11.13 -5.34
N LYS A 16 17.74 -11.35 -4.77
CA LYS A 16 16.50 -10.85 -5.36
C LYS A 16 16.41 -9.32 -5.30
N LEU A 17 16.85 -8.69 -4.21
CA LEU A 17 16.96 -7.24 -4.10
C LEU A 17 17.92 -6.65 -5.12
N ALA A 18 19.10 -7.26 -5.31
CA ALA A 18 20.05 -6.85 -6.33
C ALA A 18 19.46 -6.95 -7.75
N SER A 19 18.70 -8.02 -8.03
CA SER A 19 17.95 -8.16 -9.27
C SER A 19 16.85 -7.11 -9.45
N ILE A 20 16.12 -6.75 -8.39
CA ILE A 20 15.12 -5.66 -8.41
C ILE A 20 15.79 -4.33 -8.76
N LYS A 21 16.95 -4.02 -8.14
CA LYS A 21 17.73 -2.82 -8.47
C LYS A 21 18.14 -2.79 -9.94
N LEU A 22 18.67 -3.89 -10.47
CA LEU A 22 19.11 -3.97 -11.86
C LEU A 22 17.95 -3.76 -12.84
N VAL A 23 16.78 -4.33 -12.55
CA VAL A 23 15.57 -4.11 -13.37
C VAL A 23 15.08 -2.66 -13.25
N GLN A 24 15.14 -2.05 -12.06
CA GLN A 24 14.80 -0.63 -11.86
C GLN A 24 15.66 0.29 -12.74
N GLN A 25 16.96 0.02 -12.83
CA GLN A 25 17.87 0.78 -13.69
C GLN A 25 17.48 0.64 -15.17
N LEU A 26 17.14 -0.57 -15.62
CA LEU A 26 16.67 -0.80 -16.98
C LEU A 26 15.34 -0.07 -17.28
N LEU A 27 14.41 -0.01 -16.31
CA LEU A 27 13.16 0.74 -16.47
C LEU A 27 13.43 2.22 -16.73
N ILE A 28 14.31 2.85 -15.93
CA ILE A 28 14.74 4.24 -16.09
C ILE A 28 15.41 4.46 -17.46
N GLU A 29 16.33 3.57 -17.86
CA GLU A 29 16.99 3.64 -19.17
C GLU A 29 15.98 3.60 -20.32
N ASN A 30 14.96 2.75 -20.21
CA ASN A 30 13.90 2.63 -21.21
C ASN A 30 13.01 3.87 -21.26
N GLU A 31 12.60 4.43 -20.11
CA GLU A 31 11.79 5.64 -20.03
C GLU A 31 12.51 6.85 -20.64
N GLU A 32 13.81 7.00 -20.37
CA GLU A 32 14.64 8.03 -20.99
C GLU A 32 14.73 7.88 -22.51
N LEU A 33 14.80 6.64 -23.00
CA LEU A 33 14.76 6.34 -24.43
C LEU A 33 13.40 6.71 -25.03
N PHE A 34 12.31 6.34 -24.37
CA PHE A 34 10.97 6.59 -24.88
C PHE A 34 10.64 8.08 -24.97
N LEU A 35 11.13 8.90 -24.04
CA LEU A 35 11.00 10.36 -24.13
C LEU A 35 11.73 10.96 -25.34
N ARG A 36 12.73 10.28 -25.90
CA ARG A 36 13.43 10.71 -27.12
C ARG A 36 12.75 10.20 -28.39
N GLU A 37 12.09 9.06 -28.33
CA GLU A 37 11.45 8.40 -29.48
C GLU A 37 9.98 8.80 -29.67
N SER A 38 9.25 9.09 -28.58
CA SER A 38 7.83 9.42 -28.63
C SER A 38 7.58 10.78 -29.30
N THR A 39 6.61 10.81 -30.21
CA THR A 39 6.10 12.05 -30.83
C THR A 39 4.77 12.51 -30.24
N ASP A 40 4.17 11.72 -29.35
CA ASP A 40 2.90 12.02 -28.69
C ASP A 40 3.17 12.72 -27.36
N SER A 41 2.65 13.94 -27.20
CA SER A 41 2.90 14.76 -26.01
C SER A 41 2.28 14.17 -24.74
N GLU A 42 1.09 13.59 -24.82
CA GLU A 42 0.40 13.05 -23.65
C GLU A 42 1.06 11.76 -23.16
N ILE A 43 1.48 10.89 -24.09
CA ILE A 43 2.28 9.71 -23.75
C ILE A 43 3.62 10.16 -23.14
N SER A 44 4.25 11.18 -23.71
CA SER A 44 5.54 11.69 -23.21
C SER A 44 5.42 12.29 -21.81
N ASP A 45 4.34 12.98 -21.49
CA ASP A 45 4.12 13.54 -20.15
C ASP A 45 3.99 12.43 -19.09
N ARG A 46 3.24 11.35 -19.38
CA ARG A 46 3.11 10.21 -18.47
C ARG A 46 4.42 9.45 -18.28
N ILE A 47 5.19 9.28 -19.35
CA ILE A 47 6.52 8.64 -19.25
C ILE A 47 7.46 9.50 -18.41
N ARG A 48 7.32 10.83 -18.44
CA ARG A 48 8.08 11.73 -17.57
C ARG A 48 7.73 11.52 -16.11
N ASP A 49 6.44 11.40 -15.80
CA ASP A 49 5.98 11.09 -14.43
C ASP A 49 6.55 9.73 -13.98
N PHE A 50 6.51 8.71 -14.85
CA PHE A 50 7.10 7.40 -14.51
C PHE A 50 8.59 7.51 -14.21
N LEU A 51 9.32 8.26 -15.02
CA LEU A 51 10.77 8.44 -14.88
C LEU A 51 11.14 9.15 -13.57
N GLU A 52 10.34 10.12 -13.15
CA GLU A 52 10.53 10.82 -11.87
C GLU A 52 10.31 9.86 -10.69
N ASP A 53 9.20 9.13 -10.70
CA ASP A 53 8.88 8.13 -9.67
C ASP A 53 9.91 7.00 -9.65
N ASP A 54 10.35 6.50 -10.81
CA ASP A 54 11.31 5.41 -10.90
C ASP A 54 12.71 5.78 -10.43
N ARG A 55 13.15 7.02 -10.67
CA ARG A 55 14.42 7.54 -10.14
C ARG A 55 14.37 7.65 -8.61
N LYS A 56 13.26 8.10 -8.04
CA LYS A 56 13.03 8.10 -6.59
C LYS A 56 13.01 6.67 -6.05
N ASN A 57 12.32 5.75 -6.72
CA ASN A 57 12.24 4.34 -6.34
C ASN A 57 13.59 3.65 -6.34
N LEU A 58 14.49 3.98 -7.28
CA LEU A 58 15.85 3.47 -7.27
C LEU A 58 16.58 3.82 -5.96
N GLY A 59 16.46 5.06 -5.48
CA GLY A 59 17.06 5.48 -4.20
C GLY A 59 16.49 4.72 -2.99
N ILE A 60 15.18 4.44 -3.00
CA ILE A 60 14.53 3.62 -1.97
C ILE A 60 15.07 2.19 -2.00
N ILE A 61 15.15 1.57 -3.18
CA ILE A 61 15.67 0.20 -3.35
C ILE A 61 17.13 0.12 -2.89
N GLU A 62 17.96 1.10 -3.22
CA GLU A 62 19.35 1.17 -2.77
C GLU A 62 19.45 1.26 -1.24
N THR A 63 18.59 2.09 -0.63
CA THR A 63 18.50 2.22 0.82
C THR A 63 18.10 0.89 1.46
N VAL A 64 17.09 0.20 0.92
CA VAL A 64 16.66 -1.13 1.39
C VAL A 64 17.81 -2.14 1.32
N ILE A 65 18.55 -2.17 0.22
CA ILE A 65 19.71 -3.06 0.06
C ILE A 65 20.77 -2.79 1.13
N VAL A 66 21.06 -1.51 1.39
CA VAL A 66 22.03 -1.11 2.43
C VAL A 66 21.54 -1.51 3.83
N GLN A 67 20.29 -1.21 4.17
CA GLN A 67 19.70 -1.51 5.48
C GLN A 67 19.53 -3.02 5.71
N TYR A 68 19.32 -3.79 4.64
CA TYR A 68 19.27 -5.25 4.71
C TYR A 68 20.61 -5.87 5.14
N GLY A 69 21.73 -5.17 4.90
CA GLY A 69 23.05 -5.51 5.44
C GLY A 69 23.75 -6.70 4.76
N ILE A 70 23.11 -7.35 3.78
CA ILE A 70 23.69 -8.45 3.00
C ILE A 70 23.72 -8.03 1.54
N GLN A 71 24.92 -7.88 0.99
CA GLN A 71 25.13 -7.54 -0.41
C GLN A 71 25.35 -8.81 -1.23
N GLN A 72 24.64 -8.90 -2.34
CA GLN A 72 24.76 -9.97 -3.31
C GLN A 72 24.69 -9.39 -4.72
N GLU A 73 25.20 -10.13 -5.69
CA GLU A 73 25.05 -9.79 -7.10
C GLU A 73 23.66 -10.18 -7.60
N PRO A 74 23.13 -9.48 -8.63
CA PRO A 74 21.92 -9.92 -9.33
C PRO A 74 22.11 -11.34 -9.88
N LYS A 75 21.05 -12.15 -9.91
CA LYS A 75 21.11 -13.49 -10.51
C LYS A 75 21.60 -13.40 -11.97
N LYS A 76 22.55 -14.27 -12.37
CA LYS A 76 23.14 -14.28 -13.73
C LYS A 76 22.10 -14.25 -14.85
N THR A 77 21.05 -15.07 -14.73
CA THR A 77 19.96 -15.11 -15.72
C THR A 77 19.20 -13.79 -15.83
N VAL A 78 19.11 -13.02 -14.74
CA VAL A 78 18.51 -11.67 -14.76
C VAL A 78 19.44 -10.69 -15.46
N GLN A 79 20.76 -10.79 -15.26
CA GLN A 79 21.74 -9.95 -15.97
C GLN A 79 21.68 -10.21 -17.48
N GLU A 80 21.65 -11.47 -17.90
CA GLU A 80 21.52 -11.87 -19.30
C GLU A 80 20.22 -11.33 -19.92
N MET A 81 19.10 -11.48 -19.22
CA MET A 81 17.80 -10.93 -19.64
C MET A 81 17.86 -9.41 -19.79
N VAL A 82 18.37 -8.69 -18.79
CA VAL A 82 18.49 -7.23 -18.82
C VAL A 82 19.35 -6.77 -19.98
N ASN A 83 20.49 -7.42 -20.21
CA ASN A 83 21.37 -7.10 -21.34
C ASN A 83 20.67 -7.34 -22.68
N LYS A 84 19.89 -8.41 -22.80
CA LYS A 84 19.16 -8.70 -24.02
C LYS A 84 18.04 -7.70 -24.27
N VAL A 85 17.28 -7.34 -23.25
CA VAL A 85 16.23 -6.32 -23.37
C VAL A 85 16.84 -4.96 -23.71
N ARG A 86 17.93 -4.56 -23.06
CA ARG A 86 18.65 -3.32 -23.38
C ARG A 86 19.06 -3.26 -24.85
N GLN A 87 19.60 -4.37 -25.39
CA GLN A 87 19.95 -4.46 -26.81
C GLN A 87 18.72 -4.26 -27.70
N LEU A 88 17.60 -4.92 -27.40
CA LEU A 88 16.36 -4.82 -28.18
C LEU A 88 15.74 -3.41 -28.12
N MET A 89 15.81 -2.75 -26.96
CA MET A 89 15.28 -1.40 -26.77
C MET A 89 16.06 -0.38 -27.59
N GLN A 90 17.39 -0.49 -27.62
CA GLN A 90 18.27 0.40 -28.40
C GLN A 90 18.25 0.11 -29.91
N GLY A 91 17.83 -1.10 -30.28
CA GLY A 91 17.75 -1.55 -31.66
C GLY A 91 16.54 -0.99 -32.40
N SER A 92 16.46 -1.36 -33.68
CA SER A 92 15.33 -1.05 -34.57
C SER A 92 14.47 -2.27 -34.86
N GLU A 93 14.75 -3.42 -34.21
CA GLU A 93 13.98 -4.65 -34.42
C GLU A 93 12.58 -4.58 -33.81
N LEU A 94 12.41 -3.77 -32.76
CA LEU A 94 11.12 -3.55 -32.11
C LEU A 94 10.51 -2.23 -32.56
N SER A 95 9.22 -2.25 -32.86
CA SER A 95 8.43 -1.04 -32.99
C SER A 95 8.34 -0.29 -31.66
N PHE A 96 7.94 0.98 -31.68
CA PHE A 96 7.74 1.74 -30.44
C PHE A 96 6.67 1.10 -29.53
N TYR A 97 5.58 0.59 -30.12
CA TYR A 97 4.57 -0.18 -29.40
C TYR A 97 5.17 -1.42 -28.72
N GLU A 98 5.96 -2.21 -29.44
CA GLU A 98 6.60 -3.42 -28.89
C GLU A 98 7.59 -3.09 -27.78
N LYS A 99 8.36 -1.99 -27.90
CA LYS A 99 9.24 -1.52 -26.83
C LYS A 99 8.46 -1.16 -25.57
N VAL A 100 7.37 -0.40 -25.69
CA VAL A 100 6.51 -0.06 -24.54
C VAL A 100 5.85 -1.32 -23.95
N SER A 101 5.49 -2.30 -24.77
CA SER A 101 4.92 -3.58 -24.32
C SER A 101 5.93 -4.37 -23.50
N GLN A 102 7.18 -4.46 -23.96
CA GLN A 102 8.25 -5.09 -23.17
C GLN A 102 8.53 -4.34 -21.86
N HIS A 103 8.42 -3.01 -21.86
CA HIS A 103 8.57 -2.22 -20.64
C HIS A 103 7.44 -2.49 -19.63
N GLU A 104 6.19 -2.64 -20.07
CA GLU A 104 5.08 -3.05 -19.19
C GLU A 104 5.33 -4.41 -18.53
N LEU A 105 5.84 -5.39 -19.29
CA LEU A 105 6.22 -6.70 -18.74
C LEU A 105 7.32 -6.60 -17.67
N LEU A 106 8.29 -5.69 -17.84
CA LEU A 106 9.32 -5.42 -16.83
C LEU A 106 8.71 -4.79 -15.57
N LYS A 107 7.77 -3.83 -15.69
CA LYS A 107 7.04 -3.27 -14.53
C LYS A 107 6.28 -4.37 -13.79
N HIS A 108 5.59 -5.27 -14.51
CA HIS A 108 4.93 -6.42 -13.90
C HIS A 108 5.91 -7.30 -13.11
N GLN A 109 7.05 -7.63 -13.71
CA GLN A 109 8.10 -8.40 -13.05
C GLN A 109 8.61 -7.69 -11.78
N GLN A 110 8.72 -6.36 -11.81
CA GLN A 110 9.18 -5.55 -10.68
C GLN A 110 8.19 -5.64 -9.51
N VAL A 111 6.89 -5.44 -9.76
CA VAL A 111 5.81 -5.60 -8.76
C VAL A 111 5.84 -6.99 -8.14
N MET A 112 5.86 -8.04 -8.98
CA MET A 112 5.86 -9.42 -8.48
C MET A 112 7.12 -9.72 -7.66
N SER A 113 8.27 -9.18 -8.06
CA SER A 113 9.52 -9.36 -7.35
C SER A 113 9.49 -8.70 -5.97
N GLY A 114 9.00 -7.46 -5.86
CA GLY A 114 8.89 -6.76 -4.58
C GLY A 114 7.86 -7.41 -3.65
N LEU A 115 6.72 -7.86 -4.16
CA LEU A 115 5.72 -8.61 -3.37
C LEU A 115 6.28 -9.93 -2.82
N LEU A 116 7.03 -10.67 -3.64
CA LEU A 116 7.68 -11.91 -3.21
C LEU A 116 8.74 -11.65 -2.15
N VAL A 117 9.56 -10.61 -2.29
CA VAL A 117 10.54 -10.21 -1.28
C VAL A 117 9.85 -9.84 0.04
N HIS A 118 8.75 -9.07 -0.03
CA HIS A 118 7.95 -8.75 1.15
C HIS A 118 7.38 -10.01 1.82
N LYS A 119 6.77 -10.93 1.08
CA LYS A 119 6.22 -12.17 1.63
C LYS A 119 7.30 -13.12 2.16
N ALA A 120 8.47 -13.17 1.51
CA ALA A 120 9.61 -13.94 2.00
C ALA A 120 10.12 -13.36 3.32
N ALA A 121 10.24 -12.03 3.42
CA ALA A 121 10.65 -11.36 4.64
C ALA A 121 9.74 -11.72 5.83
N GLN A 122 8.43 -11.83 5.62
CA GLN A 122 7.45 -12.24 6.65
C GLN A 122 7.73 -13.64 7.23
N LYS A 123 8.42 -14.49 6.47
CA LYS A 123 8.77 -15.86 6.87
C LYS A 123 10.19 -15.99 7.42
N VAL A 124 11.07 -15.01 7.19
CA VAL A 124 12.47 -15.08 7.61
C VAL A 124 12.66 -14.48 9.00
N GLY A 125 12.18 -13.26 9.25
CA GLY A 125 12.38 -12.61 10.54
C GLY A 125 11.87 -11.17 10.59
N ALA A 126 11.60 -10.68 11.79
CA ALA A 126 11.10 -9.32 12.01
C ALA A 126 12.12 -8.24 11.61
N ASP A 127 13.42 -8.52 11.80
CA ASP A 127 14.53 -7.66 11.37
C ASP A 127 14.58 -7.53 9.84
N VAL A 128 14.39 -8.64 9.12
CA VAL A 128 14.30 -8.65 7.66
C VAL A 128 13.06 -7.91 7.18
N MET A 129 11.91 -8.09 7.84
CA MET A 129 10.70 -7.33 7.53
C MET A 129 10.88 -5.82 7.70
N ALA A 130 11.56 -5.39 8.75
CA ALA A 130 11.83 -3.97 8.99
C ALA A 130 12.70 -3.36 7.87
N ALA A 131 13.74 -4.09 7.42
CA ALA A 131 14.60 -3.65 6.33
C ALA A 131 13.88 -3.59 4.97
N ILE A 132 12.94 -4.52 4.72
CA ILE A 132 12.21 -4.62 3.44
C ILE A 132 10.97 -3.72 3.38
N GLY A 133 10.42 -3.27 4.52
CA GLY A 133 9.22 -2.44 4.58
C GLY A 133 9.15 -1.29 3.56
N PRO A 134 10.23 -0.52 3.34
CA PRO A 134 10.23 0.59 2.37
C PRO A 134 10.08 0.17 0.90
N ILE A 135 10.13 -1.12 0.54
CA ILE A 135 9.84 -1.58 -0.83
C ILE A 135 8.35 -1.50 -1.18
N ASN A 136 7.46 -1.37 -0.20
CA ASN A 136 6.01 -1.39 -0.43
C ASN A 136 5.51 -0.21 -1.29
N PRO A 137 5.87 1.06 -1.01
CA PRO A 137 5.56 2.18 -1.89
C PRO A 137 5.98 1.97 -3.34
N VAL A 138 7.20 1.45 -3.56
CA VAL A 138 7.72 1.11 -4.90
C VAL A 138 6.79 0.15 -5.64
N ASN A 139 6.21 -0.84 -4.95
CA ASN A 139 5.26 -1.78 -5.56
C ASN A 139 3.94 -1.12 -5.94
N PHE A 140 3.46 -0.14 -5.16
CA PHE A 140 2.21 0.58 -5.45
C PHE A 140 2.38 1.52 -6.64
N GLU A 141 3.46 2.29 -6.67
CA GLU A 141 3.78 3.19 -7.81
C GLU A 141 3.93 2.36 -9.09
N ASN A 142 4.67 1.25 -9.07
CA ASN A 142 4.78 0.37 -10.24
C ASN A 142 3.42 -0.19 -10.72
N ARG A 143 2.48 -0.52 -9.82
CA ARG A 143 1.12 -0.93 -10.21
C ARG A 143 0.34 0.19 -10.88
N ALA A 144 0.45 1.42 -10.36
CA ALA A 144 -0.18 2.58 -10.99
C ALA A 144 0.38 2.82 -12.40
N HIS A 145 1.70 2.67 -12.59
CA HIS A 145 2.32 2.76 -13.91
C HIS A 145 1.80 1.67 -14.86
N GLN A 146 1.59 0.43 -14.38
CA GLN A 146 1.04 -0.63 -15.22
C GLN A 146 -0.35 -0.30 -15.76
N GLU A 147 -1.24 0.26 -14.93
CA GLU A 147 -2.57 0.65 -15.41
C GLU A 147 -2.50 1.77 -16.45
N GLN A 148 -1.56 2.72 -16.28
CA GLN A 148 -1.31 3.74 -17.30
C GLN A 148 -0.72 3.18 -18.59
N LEU A 149 0.22 2.24 -18.48
CA LEU A 149 0.86 1.59 -19.62
C LEU A 149 -0.15 0.80 -20.46
N LYS A 150 -1.19 0.19 -19.87
CA LYS A 150 -2.27 -0.44 -20.64
C LYS A 150 -2.97 0.54 -21.57
N GLY A 151 -3.25 1.76 -21.10
CA GLY A 151 -3.83 2.82 -21.92
C GLY A 151 -2.90 3.30 -23.03
N ILE A 152 -1.61 3.48 -22.72
CA ILE A 152 -0.58 3.80 -23.71
C ILE A 152 -0.52 2.70 -24.78
N LEU A 153 -0.54 1.43 -24.39
CA LEU A 153 -0.51 0.29 -25.31
C LEU A 153 -1.75 0.19 -26.18
N GLU A 154 -2.95 0.51 -25.67
CA GLU A 154 -4.17 0.58 -26.48
C GLU A 154 -4.01 1.64 -27.59
N ILE A 155 -3.54 2.83 -27.25
CA ILE A 155 -3.34 3.92 -28.22
C ILE A 155 -2.27 3.56 -29.26
N LEU A 156 -1.09 3.15 -28.81
CA LEU A 156 0.01 2.79 -29.69
C LEU A 156 -0.34 1.59 -30.57
N GLY A 157 -1.02 0.59 -30.02
CA GLY A 157 -1.43 -0.61 -30.75
C GLY A 157 -2.50 -0.31 -31.81
N VAL A 158 -3.52 0.51 -31.49
CA VAL A 158 -4.53 0.92 -32.49
C VAL A 158 -3.86 1.71 -33.62
N ARG A 159 -2.97 2.64 -33.30
CA ARG A 159 -2.20 3.39 -34.30
C ARG A 159 -1.35 2.48 -35.17
N GLU A 160 -0.64 1.52 -34.58
CA GLU A 160 0.19 0.58 -35.32
C GLU A 160 -0.63 -0.32 -36.26
N LEU A 161 -1.76 -0.83 -35.78
CA LEU A 161 -2.59 -1.79 -36.53
C LEU A 161 -3.47 -1.12 -37.60
N THR A 162 -3.89 0.12 -37.40
CA THR A 162 -4.90 0.79 -38.24
C THR A 162 -4.41 2.07 -38.92
N GLY A 163 -3.32 2.66 -38.43
CA GLY A 163 -2.87 4.00 -38.83
C GLY A 163 -3.76 5.14 -38.31
N GLN A 164 -4.71 4.86 -37.41
CA GLN A 164 -5.66 5.83 -36.85
C GLN A 164 -5.49 5.99 -35.34
N ASP A 165 -5.92 7.13 -34.81
CA ASP A 165 -6.00 7.35 -33.37
C ASP A 165 -7.12 6.50 -32.75
N ALA A 166 -6.92 6.11 -31.49
CA ALA A 166 -7.93 5.41 -30.72
C ALA A 166 -9.02 6.37 -30.19
N ASP A 167 -10.22 5.84 -29.89
CA ASP A 167 -11.39 6.64 -29.53
C ASP A 167 -11.20 7.53 -28.29
N GLN A 168 -11.88 8.68 -28.27
CA GLN A 168 -11.90 9.61 -27.14
C GLN A 168 -12.53 8.95 -25.91
N GLY A 169 -11.74 8.73 -24.85
CA GLY A 169 -12.22 8.16 -23.58
C GLY A 169 -11.28 7.14 -22.93
N ILE A 170 -10.20 6.73 -23.61
CA ILE A 170 -9.17 5.85 -23.03
C ILE A 170 -8.53 6.46 -21.79
N TRP A 171 -8.14 7.74 -21.86
CA TRP A 171 -7.46 8.38 -20.75
C TRP A 171 -8.33 8.63 -19.53
N ALA A 172 -9.62 8.87 -19.70
CA ALA A 172 -10.58 8.92 -18.61
C ALA A 172 -10.66 7.56 -17.90
N ARG A 173 -10.77 6.45 -18.67
CA ARG A 173 -10.76 5.09 -18.11
C ARG A 173 -9.47 4.76 -17.36
N VAL A 174 -8.33 5.21 -17.87
CA VAL A 174 -7.02 5.05 -17.24
C VAL A 174 -6.96 5.84 -15.93
N GLN A 175 -7.42 7.10 -15.93
CA GLN A 175 -7.51 7.91 -14.72
C GLN A 175 -8.46 7.30 -13.69
N ASP A 176 -9.61 6.78 -14.10
CA ASP A 176 -10.57 6.11 -13.23
C ASP A 176 -9.99 4.81 -12.65
N ALA A 177 -9.29 4.03 -13.47
CA ALA A 177 -8.59 2.83 -13.03
C ALA A 177 -7.49 3.18 -12.03
N ILE A 178 -6.63 4.16 -12.34
CA ILE A 178 -5.64 4.66 -11.38
C ILE A 178 -6.34 5.16 -10.14
N ALA A 179 -7.40 5.95 -10.20
CA ALA A 179 -8.15 6.42 -9.03
C ALA A 179 -8.72 5.27 -8.18
N ALA A 180 -9.10 4.16 -8.81
CA ALA A 180 -9.53 2.94 -8.14
C ALA A 180 -8.35 2.13 -7.55
N PHE A 181 -7.15 2.24 -8.14
CA PHE A 181 -5.92 1.59 -7.69
C PHE A 181 -5.06 2.47 -6.74
N SER A 182 -5.24 3.79 -6.78
CA SER A 182 -4.55 4.83 -6.03
C SER A 182 -5.40 5.34 -4.86
N GLY A 183 -6.72 5.19 -4.94
CA GLY A 183 -7.65 5.89 -4.08
C GLY A 183 -7.54 7.40 -4.34
N ALA A 184 -8.41 7.98 -5.16
CA ALA A 184 -8.43 9.43 -5.43
C ALA A 184 -8.85 10.33 -4.23
N VAL A 185 -8.42 9.95 -3.02
CA VAL A 185 -8.14 10.81 -1.86
C VAL A 185 -6.72 10.48 -1.39
N GLY A 186 -5.74 10.66 -2.28
CA GLY A 186 -4.41 10.07 -2.06
C GLY A 186 -3.38 10.49 -3.10
N SER A 187 -3.31 11.78 -3.46
CA SER A 187 -2.18 12.34 -4.22
C SER A 187 -2.19 13.86 -4.14
N ALA A 188 -1.64 14.37 -3.04
CA ALA A 188 -1.05 15.70 -3.00
C ALA A 188 0.26 15.60 -2.21
N VAL A 189 1.14 14.68 -2.60
CA VAL A 189 2.52 14.60 -2.15
C VAL A 189 3.39 14.08 -3.29
N THR A 190 3.81 14.99 -4.17
CA THR A 190 5.12 14.94 -4.83
C THR A 190 5.55 16.36 -5.18
N GLN A 191 5.95 17.12 -4.15
CA GLN A 191 7.14 17.97 -4.27
C GLN A 191 7.89 17.99 -2.93
N SER A 192 9.07 17.39 -2.98
CA SER A 192 10.32 17.74 -2.27
C SER A 192 10.44 17.59 -0.75
N THR A 193 11.50 16.85 -0.40
CA THR A 193 12.34 16.83 0.82
C THR A 193 11.99 15.91 1.99
N ASP A 194 12.98 15.05 2.27
CA ASP A 194 13.35 14.32 3.49
C ASP A 194 12.34 13.34 4.09
N LYS A 195 12.87 12.16 4.48
CA LYS A 195 12.18 11.07 5.20
C LYS A 195 10.94 11.56 5.96
N GLN A 196 9.75 11.20 5.49
CA GLN A 196 8.56 11.29 6.34
C GLN A 196 8.19 9.89 6.82
N ASP A 197 8.27 9.71 8.13
CA ASP A 197 7.54 8.63 8.79
C ASP A 197 6.05 8.82 8.49
N MET A 198 5.27 7.74 8.45
CA MET A 198 3.82 7.84 8.24
C MET A 198 3.22 8.81 9.26
N ASN A 199 2.47 9.82 8.80
CA ASN A 199 1.78 10.75 9.69
C ASN A 199 0.55 10.08 10.32
N ILE A 200 -0.04 10.71 11.34
CA ILE A 200 -1.16 10.13 12.09
C ILE A 200 -2.35 9.80 11.20
N GLN A 201 -2.67 10.67 10.23
CA GLN A 201 -3.77 10.43 9.30
C GLN A 201 -3.49 9.21 8.42
N ASP A 202 -2.25 9.01 7.97
CA ASP A 202 -1.89 7.83 7.18
C ASP A 202 -2.05 6.53 7.99
N VAL A 203 -1.64 6.53 9.26
CA VAL A 203 -1.75 5.36 10.14
C VAL A 203 -3.21 5.01 10.45
N ILE A 204 -4.04 6.01 10.74
CA ILE A 204 -5.48 5.81 11.00
C ILE A 204 -6.17 5.30 9.72
N ARG A 205 -5.86 5.84 8.54
CA ARG A 205 -6.40 5.32 7.25
C ARG A 205 -6.04 3.86 6.99
N LEU A 206 -4.83 3.44 7.34
CA LEU A 206 -4.45 2.03 7.19
C LEU A 206 -5.36 1.11 8.02
N ASP A 207 -5.74 1.54 9.22
CA ASP A 207 -6.66 0.80 10.08
C ASP A 207 -8.08 0.79 9.51
N HIS A 208 -8.58 1.93 9.04
CA HIS A 208 -9.88 2.05 8.38
C HIS A 208 -10.00 1.13 7.16
N ASN A 209 -8.99 1.15 6.29
CA ASN A 209 -8.95 0.29 5.11
C ASN A 209 -8.92 -1.18 5.50
N LYS A 210 -8.11 -1.55 6.50
CA LYS A 210 -8.03 -2.93 6.99
C LYS A 210 -9.39 -3.42 7.49
N VAL A 211 -10.09 -2.63 8.31
CA VAL A 211 -11.39 -3.06 8.85
C VAL A 211 -12.48 -3.13 7.79
N ASN A 212 -12.49 -2.22 6.81
CA ASN A 212 -13.42 -2.25 5.68
C ASN A 212 -13.26 -3.53 4.83
N ILE A 213 -12.01 -3.94 4.57
CA ILE A 213 -11.72 -5.22 3.90
C ILE A 213 -12.26 -6.38 4.73
N LEU A 214 -12.01 -6.39 6.05
CA LEU A 214 -12.50 -7.46 6.93
C LEU A 214 -14.04 -7.54 6.99
N PHE A 215 -14.74 -6.41 6.99
CA PHE A 215 -16.21 -6.38 6.90
C PHE A 215 -16.70 -7.02 5.59
N THR A 216 -16.07 -6.66 4.47
CA THR A 216 -16.41 -7.20 3.14
C THR A 216 -16.19 -8.71 3.09
N GLU A 217 -15.01 -9.16 3.51
CA GLU A 217 -14.64 -10.59 3.57
C GLU A 217 -15.57 -11.40 4.48
N LEU A 218 -15.97 -10.83 5.63
CA LEU A 218 -16.91 -11.46 6.56
C LEU A 218 -18.29 -11.61 5.92
N LEU A 219 -18.84 -10.54 5.34
CA LEU A 219 -20.19 -10.56 4.77
C LEU A 219 -20.30 -11.50 3.56
N GLN A 220 -19.23 -11.63 2.77
CA GLN A 220 -19.16 -12.52 1.61
C GLN A 220 -18.89 -13.98 1.98
N SER A 221 -18.26 -14.26 3.12
CA SER A 221 -17.97 -15.63 3.56
C SER A 221 -19.24 -16.40 3.95
N ASN A 222 -19.33 -17.66 3.54
CA ASN A 222 -20.30 -18.65 4.05
C ASN A 222 -19.65 -19.69 4.97
N ASN A 223 -18.35 -19.58 5.21
CA ASN A 223 -17.62 -20.47 6.12
C ASN A 223 -17.67 -19.88 7.54
N HIS A 224 -18.37 -20.57 8.46
CA HIS A 224 -18.56 -20.11 9.85
C HIS A 224 -17.24 -19.90 10.60
N GLN A 225 -16.22 -20.73 10.35
CA GLN A 225 -14.91 -20.57 10.98
C GLN A 225 -14.24 -19.28 10.49
N LYS A 226 -14.26 -19.01 9.18
CA LYS A 226 -13.73 -17.75 8.63
C LYS A 226 -14.49 -16.52 9.12
N ILE A 227 -15.82 -16.61 9.22
CA ILE A 227 -16.66 -15.52 9.77
C ILE A 227 -16.23 -15.22 11.22
N GLN A 228 -16.02 -16.26 12.03
CA GLN A 228 -15.57 -16.11 13.41
C GLN A 228 -14.15 -15.51 13.49
N GLU A 229 -13.23 -15.94 12.63
CA GLU A 229 -11.86 -15.39 12.53
C GLU A 229 -11.88 -13.91 12.13
N TYR A 230 -12.63 -13.55 11.08
CA TYR A 230 -12.77 -12.18 10.62
C TYR A 230 -13.44 -11.29 11.67
N PHE A 231 -14.51 -11.75 12.31
CA PHE A 231 -15.14 -11.00 13.40
C PHE A 231 -14.19 -10.81 14.58
N GLY A 232 -13.45 -11.86 14.98
CA GLY A 232 -12.45 -11.76 16.04
C GLY A 232 -11.36 -10.75 15.72
N GLN A 233 -10.97 -10.61 14.45
CA GLN A 233 -10.01 -9.61 14.00
C GLN A 233 -10.62 -8.19 13.97
N ILE A 234 -11.85 -8.02 13.45
CA ILE A 234 -12.59 -6.74 13.48
C ILE A 234 -12.74 -6.24 14.91
N TYR A 235 -13.15 -7.12 15.83
CA TYR A 235 -13.32 -6.81 17.24
C TYR A 235 -12.02 -6.27 17.86
N LYS A 236 -10.90 -6.97 17.63
CA LYS A 236 -9.60 -6.55 18.17
C LYS A 236 -9.09 -5.26 17.54
N ASP A 237 -9.23 -5.12 16.21
CA ASP A 237 -8.72 -3.95 15.49
C ASP A 237 -9.51 -2.70 15.85
N LEU A 238 -10.84 -2.74 15.84
CA LEU A 238 -11.69 -1.59 16.20
C LEU A 238 -11.52 -1.19 17.66
N THR A 239 -11.46 -2.17 18.58
CA THR A 239 -11.25 -1.87 20.01
C THR A 239 -9.91 -1.18 20.24
N ALA A 240 -8.83 -1.73 19.67
CA ALA A 240 -7.50 -1.17 19.85
C ALA A 240 -7.28 0.16 19.14
N HIS A 241 -7.92 0.34 17.98
CA HIS A 241 -7.90 1.61 17.25
C HIS A 241 -8.60 2.71 18.05
N ALA A 242 -9.87 2.50 18.41
CA ALA A 242 -10.64 3.48 19.15
C ALA A 242 -10.00 3.85 20.50
N GLU A 243 -9.58 2.86 21.30
CA GLU A 243 -8.88 3.16 22.56
C GLU A 243 -7.58 3.96 22.35
N ALA A 244 -6.86 3.75 21.24
CA ALA A 244 -5.65 4.51 20.95
C ALA A 244 -5.95 5.95 20.48
N GLU A 245 -7.04 6.17 19.75
CA GLU A 245 -7.50 7.52 19.39
C GLU A 245 -7.97 8.29 20.62
N GLU A 246 -8.73 7.64 21.49
CA GLU A 246 -9.18 8.19 22.76
C GLU A 246 -8.02 8.55 23.70
N GLU A 247 -6.95 7.74 23.74
CA GLU A 247 -5.76 7.95 24.58
C GLU A 247 -4.82 9.03 24.02
N VAL A 248 -4.69 9.13 22.69
CA VAL A 248 -3.63 9.91 22.03
C VAL A 248 -4.14 11.02 21.12
N VAL A 249 -5.05 10.69 20.21
CA VAL A 249 -5.44 11.57 19.09
C VAL A 249 -6.44 12.62 19.55
N TYR A 250 -7.53 12.20 20.17
CA TYR A 250 -8.62 13.09 20.60
C TYR A 250 -8.14 14.17 21.59
N PRO A 251 -7.33 13.86 22.63
CA PRO A 251 -6.76 14.89 23.49
C PRO A 251 -5.92 15.93 22.73
N ARG A 252 -5.21 15.49 21.68
CA ARG A 252 -4.33 16.35 20.90
C ARG A 252 -5.08 17.29 19.96
N VAL A 253 -6.19 16.82 19.37
CA VAL A 253 -6.96 17.60 18.39
C VAL A 253 -8.05 18.47 19.01
N ARG A 254 -8.51 18.14 20.22
CA ARG A 254 -9.67 18.78 20.88
C ARG A 254 -9.67 20.31 20.84
N SER A 255 -8.51 20.92 21.07
CA SER A 255 -8.36 22.38 21.10
C SER A 255 -8.59 23.10 19.77
N PHE A 256 -8.42 22.40 18.63
CA PHE A 256 -8.52 23.00 17.29
C PHE A 256 -9.54 22.31 16.38
N TYR A 257 -9.93 21.07 16.65
CA TYR A 257 -11.02 20.40 15.96
C TYR A 257 -12.38 20.84 16.51
N GLY A 258 -12.46 21.12 17.82
CA GLY A 258 -13.67 21.56 18.50
C GLY A 258 -14.10 20.58 19.60
N GLU A 259 -14.56 21.10 20.74
CA GLU A 259 -14.97 20.26 21.87
C GLU A 259 -16.20 19.41 21.53
N GLY A 260 -17.19 20.00 20.86
CA GLY A 260 -18.40 19.31 20.42
C GLY A 260 -18.11 18.20 19.39
N ASP A 261 -17.37 18.54 18.34
CA ASP A 261 -17.01 17.56 17.29
C ASP A 261 -16.13 16.43 17.82
N THR A 262 -15.21 16.72 18.75
CA THR A 262 -14.41 15.67 19.40
C THR A 262 -15.28 14.81 20.33
N GLN A 263 -16.27 15.39 21.02
CA GLN A 263 -17.17 14.64 21.88
C GLN A 263 -18.09 13.71 21.08
N GLU A 264 -18.54 14.13 19.90
CA GLU A 264 -19.31 13.28 18.98
C GLU A 264 -18.54 12.02 18.60
N LEU A 265 -17.25 12.14 18.24
CA LEU A 265 -16.40 10.99 17.94
C LEU A 265 -16.28 10.01 19.13
N TYR A 266 -16.13 10.51 20.36
CA TYR A 266 -16.15 9.67 21.57
C TYR A 266 -17.48 8.92 21.72
N ASP A 267 -18.60 9.59 21.46
CA ASP A 267 -19.94 9.02 21.62
C ASP A 267 -20.20 7.93 20.56
N GLU A 268 -19.79 8.17 19.32
CA GLU A 268 -19.84 7.18 18.22
C GLU A 268 -18.99 5.94 18.52
N GLN A 269 -17.76 6.12 19.01
CA GLN A 269 -16.90 5.00 19.39
C GLN A 269 -17.45 4.22 20.59
N ALA A 270 -18.11 4.90 21.53
CA ALA A 270 -18.81 4.24 22.64
C ALA A 270 -19.99 3.39 22.14
N GLU A 271 -20.76 3.87 21.17
CA GLU A 271 -21.82 3.09 20.51
C GLU A 271 -21.25 1.87 19.76
N MET A 272 -20.19 2.08 18.96
CA MET A 272 -19.49 1.02 18.24
C MET A 272 -19.01 -0.09 19.20
N LYS A 273 -18.36 0.28 20.32
CA LYS A 273 -17.87 -0.68 21.34
C LYS A 273 -19.03 -1.46 21.98
N ARG A 274 -20.16 -0.81 22.27
CA ARG A 274 -21.37 -1.51 22.78
C ARG A 274 -21.90 -2.52 21.77
N LEU A 275 -21.96 -2.16 20.50
CA LEU A 275 -22.43 -3.06 19.44
C LEU A 275 -21.46 -4.24 19.23
N LEU A 276 -20.15 -4.02 19.34
CA LEU A 276 -19.15 -5.10 19.31
C LEU A 276 -19.38 -6.14 20.41
N GLU A 277 -19.64 -5.71 21.66
CA GLU A 277 -19.96 -6.66 22.75
C GLU A 277 -21.29 -7.41 22.50
N GLN A 278 -22.30 -6.73 21.96
CA GLN A 278 -23.57 -7.39 21.61
C GLN A 278 -23.35 -8.46 20.53
N ILE A 279 -22.61 -8.15 19.47
CA ILE A 279 -22.34 -9.09 18.37
C ILE A 279 -21.51 -10.29 18.85
N LYS A 280 -20.56 -10.05 19.75
CA LYS A 280 -19.72 -11.10 20.34
C LYS A 280 -20.53 -12.16 21.10
N ALA A 281 -21.71 -11.81 21.62
CA ALA A 281 -22.62 -12.75 22.27
C ALA A 281 -23.51 -13.54 21.29
N ILE A 282 -23.50 -13.21 20.00
CA ILE A 282 -24.32 -13.84 18.96
C ILE A 282 -23.50 -14.94 18.28
N SER A 283 -24.12 -16.10 18.06
CA SER A 283 -23.48 -17.17 17.29
C SER A 283 -23.23 -16.71 15.84
N PRO A 284 -22.05 -16.94 15.25
CA PRO A 284 -21.78 -16.65 13.83
C PRO A 284 -22.74 -17.36 12.85
N SER A 285 -23.43 -18.41 13.29
CA SER A 285 -24.43 -19.13 12.51
C SER A 285 -25.86 -18.60 12.68
N ALA A 286 -26.09 -17.65 13.58
CA ALA A 286 -27.41 -17.09 13.83
C ALA A 286 -27.83 -16.17 12.67
N PRO A 287 -29.10 -16.20 12.22
CA PRO A 287 -29.58 -15.35 11.13
C PRO A 287 -29.29 -13.86 11.34
N GLU A 288 -29.41 -13.38 12.58
CA GLU A 288 -29.21 -11.97 12.94
C GLU A 288 -27.74 -11.52 12.96
N PHE A 289 -26.76 -12.44 12.91
CA PHE A 289 -25.34 -12.09 13.06
C PHE A 289 -24.86 -11.14 11.94
N LYS A 290 -25.09 -11.51 10.67
CA LYS A 290 -24.67 -10.68 9.53
C LYS A 290 -25.41 -9.36 9.46
N ASP A 291 -26.67 -9.30 9.89
CA ASP A 291 -27.42 -8.05 9.93
C ASP A 291 -26.88 -7.10 11.00
N ARG A 292 -26.47 -7.62 12.16
CA ARG A 292 -25.76 -6.83 13.17
C ARG A 292 -24.38 -6.36 12.67
N ILE A 293 -23.68 -7.18 11.90
CA ILE A 293 -22.40 -6.78 11.26
C ILE A 293 -22.60 -5.66 10.24
N LYS A 294 -23.65 -5.70 9.42
CA LYS A 294 -23.98 -4.59 8.50
C LYS A 294 -24.26 -3.30 9.27
N ASN A 295 -25.00 -3.39 10.38
CA ASN A 295 -25.24 -2.22 11.23
C ASN A 295 -23.94 -1.64 11.80
N LEU A 296 -23.05 -2.51 12.30
CA LEU A 296 -21.72 -2.11 12.76
C LEU A 296 -20.89 -1.47 11.64
N MET A 297 -20.91 -2.06 10.44
CA MET A 297 -20.21 -1.52 9.26
C MET A 297 -20.71 -0.12 8.90
N ASN A 298 -22.01 0.14 8.99
CA ASN A 298 -22.58 1.46 8.71
C ASN A 298 -22.09 2.49 9.72
N ILE A 299 -22.19 2.20 11.03
CA ILE A 299 -21.72 3.08 12.11
C ILE A 299 -20.23 3.39 11.93
N VAL A 300 -19.42 2.37 11.69
CA VAL A 300 -17.97 2.54 11.45
C VAL A 300 -17.72 3.37 10.18
N SER A 301 -18.49 3.15 9.11
CA SER A 301 -18.30 3.91 7.86
C SER A 301 -18.67 5.38 8.00
N ASP A 302 -19.72 5.69 8.77
CA ASP A 302 -20.11 7.08 9.06
C ASP A 302 -19.06 7.78 9.93
N HIS A 303 -18.57 7.11 10.98
CA HIS A 303 -17.47 7.58 11.83
C HIS A 303 -16.19 7.86 11.02
N VAL A 304 -15.75 6.88 10.23
CA VAL A 304 -14.59 7.02 9.32
C VAL A 304 -14.78 8.20 8.38
N ARG A 305 -15.97 8.36 7.79
CA ARG A 305 -16.24 9.50 6.90
C ARG A 305 -16.11 10.83 7.63
N GLN A 306 -16.62 10.95 8.86
CA GLN A 306 -16.47 12.16 9.65
C GLN A 306 -14.99 12.44 9.91
N GLU A 307 -14.26 11.50 10.51
CA GLU A 307 -12.85 11.66 10.82
C GLU A 307 -12.00 12.04 9.60
N GLU A 308 -12.19 11.33 8.48
CA GLU A 308 -11.39 11.56 7.28
C GLU A 308 -11.71 12.85 6.55
N SER A 309 -12.96 13.32 6.62
CA SER A 309 -13.40 14.54 5.94
C SER A 309 -13.21 15.81 6.77
N THR A 310 -13.34 15.73 8.10
CA THR A 310 -13.30 16.90 8.99
C THR A 310 -12.09 16.87 9.92
N MET A 311 -11.93 15.83 10.76
CA MET A 311 -10.84 15.77 11.75
C MET A 311 -9.47 15.77 11.07
N PHE A 312 -9.29 15.01 10.00
CA PHE A 312 -8.02 14.96 9.28
C PHE A 312 -7.68 16.29 8.59
N ALA A 313 -8.69 17.03 8.12
CA ALA A 313 -8.50 18.37 7.62
C ALA A 313 -8.08 19.32 8.74
N ALA A 314 -8.70 19.22 9.92
CA ALA A 314 -8.30 19.98 11.10
C ALA A 314 -6.87 19.67 11.54
N ILE A 315 -6.46 18.39 11.57
CA ILE A 315 -5.07 17.99 11.87
C ILE A 315 -4.12 18.60 10.84
N ARG A 316 -4.43 18.49 9.54
CA ARG A 316 -3.58 19.04 8.45
C ARG A 316 -3.40 20.56 8.56
N ASN A 317 -4.44 21.27 8.98
CA ASN A 317 -4.43 22.72 9.08
C ASN A 317 -3.73 23.24 10.35
N ASN A 318 -3.56 22.41 11.38
CA ASN A 318 -3.09 22.85 12.70
C ASN A 318 -1.79 22.18 13.17
N LEU A 319 -1.41 21.04 12.61
CA LEU A 319 -0.18 20.32 12.96
C LEU A 319 0.83 20.35 11.80
N ASN A 320 2.10 20.55 12.13
CA ASN A 320 3.19 20.36 11.18
C ASN A 320 3.56 18.88 11.05
N THR A 321 4.36 18.55 10.01
CA THR A 321 4.85 17.19 9.74
C THR A 321 5.37 16.48 10.99
N GLN A 322 6.34 17.09 11.68
CA GLN A 322 6.98 16.47 12.85
C GLN A 322 5.97 16.15 13.97
N GLN A 323 4.99 17.04 14.19
CA GLN A 323 3.93 16.81 15.17
C GLN A 323 3.00 15.67 14.74
N THR A 324 2.66 15.57 13.45
CA THR A 324 1.81 14.49 12.95
C THR A 324 2.51 13.13 12.96
N GLU A 325 3.82 13.08 12.72
CA GLU A 325 4.64 11.87 12.81
C GLU A 325 4.85 11.43 14.26
N GLN A 326 5.07 12.38 15.17
CA GLN A 326 5.14 12.10 16.59
C GLN A 326 3.81 11.53 17.08
N LEU A 327 2.69 12.15 16.71
CA LEU A 327 1.37 11.66 17.08
C LEU A 327 1.10 10.26 16.51
N ALA A 328 1.56 9.98 15.29
CA ALA A 328 1.51 8.64 14.70
C ALA A 328 2.31 7.62 15.52
N THR A 329 3.48 8.01 16.01
CA THR A 329 4.34 7.15 16.85
C THR A 329 3.69 6.85 18.20
N GLU A 330 3.13 7.86 18.85
CA GLU A 330 2.37 7.74 20.10
C GLU A 330 1.14 6.84 19.92
N PHE A 331 0.37 7.06 18.85
CA PHE A 331 -0.79 6.25 18.50
C PHE A 331 -0.42 4.78 18.28
N LYS A 332 0.62 4.50 17.49
CA LYS A 332 1.13 3.13 17.25
C LYS A 332 1.55 2.46 18.57
N ALA A 333 2.20 3.18 19.47
CA ALA A 333 2.63 2.67 20.77
C ALA A 333 1.45 2.35 21.70
N ALA A 334 0.47 3.26 21.80
CA ALA A 334 -0.75 3.05 22.57
C ALA A 334 -1.53 1.85 22.03
N LYS A 335 -1.76 1.81 20.71
CA LYS A 335 -2.44 0.71 20.03
C LYS A 335 -1.75 -0.63 20.27
N ALA A 336 -0.42 -0.70 20.15
CA ALA A 336 0.34 -1.93 20.39
C ALA A 336 0.17 -2.45 21.82
N LYS A 337 0.20 -1.55 22.82
CA LYS A 337 -0.05 -1.87 24.23
C LYS A 337 -1.47 -2.41 24.46
N ILE A 338 -2.48 -1.81 23.81
CA ILE A 338 -3.87 -2.27 23.89
C ILE A 338 -4.04 -3.64 23.23
N GLN A 339 -3.45 -3.85 22.04
CA GLN A 339 -3.46 -5.14 21.34
C GLN A 339 -2.83 -6.26 22.17
N GLN A 340 -1.74 -5.99 22.90
CA GLN A 340 -1.13 -6.95 23.82
C GLN A 340 -2.09 -7.34 24.96
N LYS A 341 -2.83 -6.38 25.55
CA LYS A 341 -3.84 -6.67 26.57
C LYS A 341 -4.99 -7.53 26.02
N LEU A 342 -5.48 -7.21 24.83
CA LEU A 342 -6.54 -7.98 24.14
C LEU A 342 -6.09 -9.38 23.71
N GLY A 343 -4.78 -9.59 23.52
CA GLY A 343 -4.19 -10.90 23.23
C GLY A 343 -3.94 -11.76 24.48
N GLY A 344 -3.64 -11.13 25.62
CA GLY A 344 -3.31 -11.81 26.88
C GLY A 344 -4.50 -12.45 27.60
N THR A 345 -5.72 -11.96 27.38
CA THR A 345 -6.95 -12.48 28.02
C THR A 345 -7.37 -13.89 27.56
N ALA A 346 -6.77 -14.44 26.50
CA ALA A 346 -7.06 -15.80 26.02
C ALA A 346 -6.32 -16.94 26.77
N THR A 347 -5.44 -16.63 27.73
CA THR A 347 -4.65 -17.64 28.47
C THR A 347 -5.00 -17.79 29.96
N GLY A 348 -6.07 -17.13 30.42
CA GLY A 348 -6.42 -17.01 31.85
C GLY A 348 -7.71 -17.70 32.30
N ALA A 349 -8.23 -18.69 31.56
CA ALA A 349 -9.40 -19.48 31.99
C ALA A 349 -9.10 -20.98 31.92
N ASN A 350 -8.26 -21.43 32.85
CA ASN A 350 -8.16 -22.82 33.31
C ASN A 350 -7.43 -22.82 34.66
N VAL A 351 -8.19 -22.53 35.73
CA VAL A 351 -8.05 -23.17 37.05
C VAL A 351 -9.44 -23.32 37.63
#